data_AF-A0A2S1QZW7-F1
#
_entry.id   AF-A0A2S1QZW7-F1
#
_cell.length_a   1.000
_cell.length_b   1.000
_cell.length_c   1.000
_cell.angle_alpha   90.00
_cell.angle_beta   90.00
_cell.angle_gamma   90.00
#
_symmetry.space_group_name_H-M   'P 1'
#
loop_
_entity.id
_entity.type
_entity.pdbx_description
1 polymer ?
#
loop_
_entity_poly.entity_id
_entity_poly.type
_entity_poly.pdbx_seq_one_letter_code
_entity_poly.pdbx_strand_id
1 'polypeptide(L)'
;MEIDYKDLEDRFDCACKDVVTNLSQIYKSDYESQGPEKLLTFFELIQNEFDNVKLSFIRENRISSDQKALQSIFNIAKTYAKRCLDDYGKISAN
;
A
#
# COMPACT_ATOMS: atom_id res chain seq x y z
N MET A 1 -5.40 -3.39 26.26
CA MET A 1 -6.26 -2.78 25.23
C MET A 1 -5.96 -3.55 23.97
N GLU A 2 -6.95 -4.23 23.41
CA GLU A 2 -6.77 -4.98 22.16
C GLU A 2 -6.98 -4.01 21.00
N ILE A 3 -5.99 -3.90 20.12
CA ILE A 3 -6.04 -2.99 18.98
C ILE A 3 -6.77 -3.73 17.87
N ASP A 4 -7.86 -3.17 17.38
CA ASP A 4 -8.54 -3.68 16.19
C ASP A 4 -7.77 -3.24 14.94
N TYR A 5 -7.12 -4.20 14.30
CA TYR A 5 -6.35 -3.95 13.07
C TYR A 5 -7.21 -4.04 11.80
N LYS A 6 -8.50 -4.37 11.89
CA LYS A 6 -9.35 -4.48 10.71
C LYS A 6 -9.41 -3.17 9.93
N ASP A 7 -9.53 -2.05 10.64
CA ASP A 7 -9.50 -0.72 10.03
C ASP A 7 -8.15 -0.43 9.34
N LEU A 8 -7.03 -0.87 9.94
CA LEU A 8 -5.71 -0.75 9.31
C LEU A 8 -5.62 -1.58 8.01
N GLU A 9 -6.12 -2.80 8.05
CA GLU A 9 -6.17 -3.71 6.90
C GLU A 9 -7.02 -3.15 5.76
N ASP A 10 -8.22 -2.64 6.06
CA ASP A 10 -9.10 -2.01 5.09
C ASP A 10 -8.45 -0.77 4.45
N ARG A 11 -7.73 0.06 5.24
CA ARG A 11 -6.97 1.21 4.73
C ARG A 11 -5.85 0.80 3.78
N PHE A 12 -5.14 -0.29 4.05
CA PHE A 12 -4.12 -0.81 3.11
C PHE A 12 -4.73 -1.33 1.81
N ASP A 13 -5.86 -2.03 1.87
CA ASP A 13 -6.56 -2.50 0.67
C ASP A 13 -7.08 -1.32 -0.18
N CYS A 14 -7.58 -0.26 0.45
CA CYS A 14 -7.97 0.99 -0.24
C CYS A 14 -6.77 1.67 -0.89
N ALA A 15 -5.69 1.92 -0.13
CA ALA A 15 -4.47 2.54 -0.64
C ALA A 15 -3.90 1.79 -1.86
N CYS A 16 -3.90 0.46 -1.82
CA CYS A 16 -3.49 -0.35 -2.96
C CYS A 16 -4.37 -0.13 -4.20
N LYS A 17 -5.70 -0.20 -4.04
CA LYS A 17 -6.64 -0.02 -5.15
C LYS A 17 -6.52 1.37 -5.77
N ASP A 18 -6.33 2.39 -4.95
CA ASP A 18 -6.19 3.77 -5.41
C ASP A 18 -4.92 3.94 -6.25
N VAL A 19 -3.78 3.45 -5.76
CA VAL A 19 -2.50 3.47 -6.51
C VAL A 19 -2.62 2.71 -7.83
N VAL A 20 -3.14 1.49 -7.79
CA VAL A 20 -3.32 0.65 -8.99
C VAL A 20 -4.26 1.33 -10.00
N THR A 21 -5.36 1.92 -9.54
CA THR A 21 -6.34 2.60 -10.40
C THR A 21 -5.74 3.86 -11.01
N ASN A 22 -5.08 4.70 -10.22
CA ASN A 22 -4.45 5.94 -10.69
C ASN A 22 -3.38 5.65 -11.74
N LEU A 23 -2.50 4.69 -11.48
CA LEU A 23 -1.47 4.29 -12.44
C LEU A 23 -2.08 3.68 -13.70
N SER A 24 -3.11 2.85 -13.57
CA SER A 24 -3.83 2.31 -14.73
C SER A 24 -4.46 3.40 -15.60
N GLN A 25 -4.92 4.51 -15.00
CA GLN A 25 -5.42 5.66 -15.75
C GLN A 25 -4.29 6.44 -16.43
N ILE A 26 -3.19 6.71 -15.72
CA ILE A 26 -2.01 7.40 -16.25
C ILE A 26 -1.39 6.62 -17.42
N TYR A 27 -1.32 5.30 -17.32
CA TYR A 27 -0.71 4.46 -18.36
C TYR A 27 -1.65 4.10 -19.50
N LYS A 28 -2.98 4.26 -19.34
CA LYS A 28 -3.92 4.21 -20.47
C LYS A 28 -3.71 5.36 -21.45
N SER A 29 -3.24 6.52 -21.00
CA SER A 29 -2.91 7.64 -21.88
C SER A 29 -1.55 7.52 -22.58
N ASP A 30 -0.58 6.79 -22.01
CA ASP A 30 0.80 6.65 -22.53
C ASP A 30 1.21 5.17 -22.67
N TYR A 31 0.44 4.41 -23.46
CA TYR A 31 0.53 2.94 -23.48
C TYR A 31 1.87 2.40 -24.03
N GLU A 32 2.60 3.14 -24.86
CA GLU A 32 3.66 2.54 -25.70
C GLU A 32 5.11 2.64 -25.18
N SER A 33 5.43 3.36 -24.09
CA SER A 33 6.84 3.79 -23.87
C SER A 33 7.49 3.62 -22.49
N GLN A 34 6.81 3.17 -21.43
CA GLN A 34 7.36 3.37 -20.06
C GLN A 34 7.84 2.12 -19.26
N GLY A 35 8.14 0.99 -19.91
CA GLY A 35 8.83 -0.21 -19.34
C GLY A 35 9.11 -0.29 -17.81
N PRO A 36 10.37 -0.42 -17.34
CA PRO A 36 10.73 -0.58 -15.90
C PRO A 36 10.35 0.61 -15.00
N GLU A 37 10.20 1.80 -15.57
CA GLU A 37 9.84 3.03 -14.87
C GLU A 37 8.45 2.91 -14.23
N LYS A 38 7.49 2.26 -14.90
CA LYS A 38 6.15 2.02 -14.34
C LYS A 38 6.18 1.28 -13.00
N LEU A 39 7.07 0.29 -12.89
CA LEU A 39 7.19 -0.52 -11.68
C LEU A 39 7.87 0.27 -10.55
N LEU A 40 8.88 1.08 -10.87
CA LEU A 40 9.53 1.96 -9.90
C LEU A 40 8.54 3.00 -9.35
N THR A 41 7.78 3.66 -10.23
CA THR A 41 6.73 4.60 -9.81
C THR A 41 5.67 3.93 -8.94
N PHE A 42 5.24 2.71 -9.30
CA PHE A 42 4.34 1.92 -8.46
C PHE A 42 4.92 1.71 -7.05
N PHE A 43 6.18 1.28 -6.95
CA PHE A 43 6.83 1.05 -5.66
C PHE A 43 6.94 2.32 -4.82
N GLU A 44 7.30 3.45 -5.42
CA GLU A 44 7.39 4.73 -4.71
C GLU A 44 6.03 5.19 -4.17
N LEU A 45 4.98 5.10 -4.99
CA LEU A 45 3.63 5.51 -4.60
C LEU A 45 3.08 4.60 -3.50
N ILE A 46 3.16 3.28 -3.66
CA ILE A 46 2.59 2.35 -2.67
C ILE A 46 3.34 2.41 -1.34
N GLN A 47 4.66 2.63 -1.37
CA GLN A 47 5.45 2.80 -0.16
C GLN A 47 5.01 4.05 0.60
N ASN A 48 4.86 5.18 -0.08
CA ASN A 48 4.42 6.44 0.53
C ASN A 48 3.00 6.31 1.12
N GLU A 49 2.05 5.72 0.38
CA GLU A 49 0.69 5.53 0.87
C GLU A 49 0.64 4.61 2.09
N PHE A 50 1.39 3.51 2.07
CA PHE A 50 1.43 2.59 3.20
C PHE A 50 2.11 3.22 4.42
N ASP A 51 3.14 4.05 4.23
CA ASP A 51 3.76 4.82 5.30
C ASP A 51 2.77 5.82 5.92
N ASN A 52 1.97 6.51 5.10
CA ASN A 52 0.92 7.42 5.57
C ASN A 52 -0.15 6.70 6.37
N VAL A 53 -0.64 5.55 5.89
CA VAL A 53 -1.62 4.71 6.59
C VAL A 53 -1.08 4.28 7.96
N LYS A 54 0.17 3.78 8.02
CA LYS A 54 0.81 3.39 9.30
C LYS A 54 0.88 4.57 10.27
N LEU A 55 1.39 5.72 9.80
CA LEU A 55 1.59 6.90 10.65
C LEU A 55 0.26 7.46 11.20
N SER A 56 -0.78 7.50 10.37
CA SER A 56 -2.14 7.88 10.77
C SER A 56 -2.70 6.91 11.81
N PHE A 57 -2.63 5.60 11.56
CA PHE A 57 -3.14 4.59 12.49
C PHE A 57 -2.41 4.60 13.84
N ILE A 58 -1.08 4.72 13.83
CA ILE A 58 -0.26 4.83 15.06
C ILE A 58 -0.69 6.04 15.89
N ARG A 59 -0.91 7.19 15.23
CA ARG A 59 -1.30 8.44 15.88
C ARG A 59 -2.70 8.35 16.47
N GLU A 60 -3.66 7.84 15.70
CA GLU A 60 -5.08 7.71 16.09
C GLU A 60 -5.25 6.77 17.29
N ASN A 61 -4.50 5.66 17.30
CA ASN A 61 -4.56 4.68 18.37
C ASN A 61 -3.62 4.99 19.55
N ARG A 62 -2.75 6.01 19.43
CA ARG A 62 -1.77 6.43 20.46
C ARG A 62 -0.80 5.31 20.88
N ILE A 63 -0.34 4.52 19.90
CA ILE A 63 0.47 3.30 20.11
C ILE A 63 1.93 3.47 19.70
N SER A 64 2.43 4.71 19.64
CA SER A 64 3.80 5.03 19.21
C SER A 64 4.90 4.42 20.09
N SER A 65 4.59 4.08 21.34
CA SER A 65 5.50 3.42 22.28
C SER A 65 5.26 1.91 22.43
N ASP A 66 4.22 1.35 21.79
CA ASP A 66 3.91 -0.07 21.88
C ASP A 66 4.65 -0.86 20.79
N GLN A 67 5.79 -1.43 21.17
CA GLN A 67 6.63 -2.21 20.24
C GLN A 67 5.91 -3.42 19.63
N LYS A 68 5.00 -4.08 20.37
CA LYS A 68 4.24 -5.23 19.85
C LYS A 68 3.23 -4.77 18.81
N ALA A 69 2.57 -3.64 19.06
CA ALA A 69 1.65 -3.05 18.10
C ALA A 69 2.40 -2.60 16.83
N LEU A 70 3.54 -1.91 16.98
CA LEU A 70 4.36 -1.49 15.85
C LEU A 70 4.85 -2.68 15.01
N GLN A 71 5.26 -3.78 15.65
CA GLN A 71 5.65 -5.00 14.95
C GLN A 71 4.47 -5.62 14.18
N SER A 72 3.28 -5.60 14.77
CA SER A 72 2.05 -6.11 14.13
C SER A 72 1.70 -5.28 12.90
N ILE A 73 1.72 -3.95 13.02
CA ILE A 73 1.49 -3.01 11.92
C ILE A 73 2.49 -3.25 10.78
N PHE A 74 3.77 -3.44 11.10
CA PHE A 74 4.79 -3.71 10.10
C PHE A 74 4.54 -5.04 9.36
N ASN A 75 4.17 -6.10 10.08
CA ASN A 75 3.87 -7.40 9.50
C ASN A 75 2.63 -7.36 8.59
N ILE A 76 1.59 -6.65 9.01
CA ILE A 76 0.38 -6.42 8.21
C ILE A 76 0.75 -5.64 6.94
N ALA A 77 1.42 -4.50 7.08
CA ALA A 77 1.85 -3.67 5.94
C ALA A 77 2.66 -4.48 4.91
N LYS A 78 3.61 -5.32 5.36
CA LYS A 78 4.39 -6.18 4.47
C LYS A 78 3.54 -7.20 3.73
N THR A 79 2.55 -7.78 4.41
CA THR A 79 1.63 -8.76 3.81
C THR A 79 0.77 -8.11 2.73
N TYR A 80 0.20 -6.94 3.02
CA TYR A 80 -0.64 -6.21 2.08
C TYR A 80 0.18 -5.61 0.92
N ALA A 81 1.42 -5.17 1.15
CA ALA A 81 2.29 -4.68 0.09
C ALA A 81 2.62 -5.78 -0.93
N LYS A 82 2.89 -7.01 -0.46
CA LYS A 82 3.09 -8.16 -1.33
C LYS A 82 1.84 -8.49 -2.16
N ARG A 83 0.66 -8.53 -1.51
CA ARG A 83 -0.62 -8.76 -2.19
C ARG A 83 -0.88 -7.68 -3.25
N CYS A 84 -0.61 -6.42 -2.92
CA CYS A 84 -0.79 -5.30 -3.84
C CYS A 84 0.10 -5.43 -5.08
N LEU A 85 1.36 -5.80 -4.89
CA LEU A 85 2.29 -6.06 -5.99
C LEU A 85 1.80 -7.23 -6.88
N ASP A 86 1.34 -8.32 -6.27
CA ASP A 86 0.81 -9.47 -7.00
C ASP A 86 -0.43 -9.07 -7.84
N ASP A 87 -1.30 -8.21 -7.30
CA ASP A 87 -2.49 -7.72 -8.01
C ASP A 87 -2.14 -6.72 -9.12
N TYR A 88 -1.18 -5.82 -8.90
CA TYR A 88 -0.63 -4.95 -9.96
C TYR A 88 0.01 -5.78 -11.09
N GLY A 89 0.77 -6.81 -10.74
CA GLY A 89 1.41 -7.73 -11.69
C GLY A 89 0.41 -8.38 -12.65
N LYS A 90 -0.74 -8.85 -12.14
CA LYS A 90 -1.81 -9.45 -12.96
C LYS A 90 -2.41 -8.48 -13.97
N ILE A 91 -2.49 -7.19 -13.62
CA ILE A 91 -3.04 -6.14 -14.50
C ILE A 91 -2.01 -5.77 -15.57
N SER A 92 -0.72 -5.71 -15.19
CA SER A 92 0.36 -5.34 -16.12
C SER A 92 0.75 -6.41 -17.15
N ALA A 93 0.29 -7.66 -16.96
CA ALA A 93 0.60 -8.80 -17.83
C ALA A 93 -0.46 -9.09 -18.92
N ASN A 94 -1.58 -8.36 -18.95
CA ASN A 94 -2.57 -8.37 -20.03
C ASN A 94 -2.44 -7.10 -20.87
#